data_AF-A0A3D5Q9K8-F1
#
_entry.id   AF-A0A3D5Q9K8-F1
#
_cell.length_a   1.000
_cell.length_b   1.000
_cell.length_c   1.000
_cell.angle_alpha   90.00
_cell.angle_beta   90.00
_cell.angle_gamma   90.00
#
_symmetry.space_group_name_H-M   'P 1'
#
loop_
_entity.id
_entity.type
_entity.pdbx_description
1 polymer ?
#
loop_
_entity_poly.entity_id
_entity_poly.type
_entity_poly.pdbx_seq_one_letter_code
_entity_poly.pdbx_strand_id
1 'polypeptide(L)'
;IRIVDKETKIEFGENEDFLFVGEGMLRLFDKDEKHATEYNKGSLIKAEDISEYNILADRKSTLIFLSKDDMKKFINESHTAGDLLADNFIK
;
A
#
# COMPACT_ATOMS: atom_id res chain seq x y z
N ILE A 1 9.38 -2.12 6.64
CA ILE A 1 8.58 -3.38 6.53
C ILE A 1 7.85 -3.59 7.85
N ARG A 2 6.56 -3.91 7.82
CA ARG A 2 5.71 -4.17 8.99
C ARG A 2 5.05 -5.54 8.80
N ILE A 3 5.18 -6.43 9.78
CA ILE A 3 4.45 -7.71 9.80
C ILE A 3 3.28 -7.51 10.76
N VAL A 4 2.08 -7.81 10.30
CA VAL A 4 0.83 -7.62 11.06
C VAL A 4 0.02 -8.91 11.06
N ASP A 5 -0.66 -9.19 12.17
CA ASP A 5 -1.55 -10.35 12.31
C ASP A 5 -2.94 -10.04 11.74
N LYS A 6 -3.81 -11.05 11.68
CA LYS A 6 -5.21 -10.89 11.26
C LYS A 6 -5.92 -9.81 12.08
N GLU A 7 -6.79 -9.06 11.42
CA GLU A 7 -7.61 -7.97 11.96
C GLU A 7 -6.82 -6.80 12.54
N THR A 8 -5.51 -6.74 12.28
CA THR A 8 -4.71 -5.57 12.66
C THR A 8 -5.09 -4.37 11.80
N LYS A 9 -5.44 -3.26 12.46
CA LYS A 9 -5.65 -1.96 11.80
C LYS A 9 -4.33 -1.38 11.32
N ILE A 10 -4.34 -0.85 10.10
CA ILE A 10 -3.18 -0.27 9.46
C ILE A 10 -3.39 1.24 9.33
N GLU A 11 -2.40 1.98 9.79
CA GLU A 11 -2.33 3.43 9.70
C GLU A 11 -0.98 3.81 9.07
N PHE A 12 -1.00 4.87 8.26
CA PHE A 12 0.17 5.44 7.61
C PHE A 12 0.84 6.47 8.52
N GLY A 13 2.15 6.35 8.68
CA GLY A 13 2.99 7.32 9.38
C GLY A 13 3.44 8.49 8.48
N GLU A 14 4.16 9.44 9.09
CA GLU A 14 4.79 10.53 8.36
C GLU A 14 5.86 9.96 7.39
N ASN A 15 5.71 10.27 6.10
CA ASN A 15 6.51 9.76 4.97
C ASN A 15 6.22 8.32 4.51
N GLU A 16 5.09 7.73 4.92
CA GLU A 16 4.57 6.49 4.33
C GLU A 16 3.59 6.83 3.20
N ASP A 17 4.09 7.24 2.03
CA ASP A 17 3.27 7.68 0.90
C ASP A 17 2.66 6.51 0.10
N PHE A 18 3.29 5.34 0.13
CA PHE A 18 2.85 4.15 -0.58
C PHE A 18 2.91 2.92 0.32
N LEU A 19 2.03 1.96 0.02
CA LEU A 19 1.97 0.66 0.66
C LEU A 19 2.05 -0.44 -0.40
N PHE A 20 3.05 -1.30 -0.28
CA PHE A 20 3.15 -2.54 -1.04
C PHE A 20 2.80 -3.74 -0.17
N VAL A 21 1.87 -4.57 -0.65
CA VAL A 21 1.48 -5.83 0.00
C VAL A 21 2.44 -6.92 -0.44
N GLY A 22 3.47 -7.20 0.36
CA GLY A 22 4.47 -8.23 0.04
C GLY A 22 3.92 -9.66 0.16
N GLU A 23 3.20 -9.92 1.24
CA GLU A 23 2.49 -11.18 1.50
C GLU A 23 1.17 -10.88 2.23
N GLY A 24 0.17 -11.75 2.06
CA GLY A 24 -1.10 -11.63 2.77
C GLY A 24 -2.22 -10.97 1.98
N MET A 25 -3.11 -10.25 2.67
CA MET A 25 -4.26 -9.56 2.08
C MET A 25 -4.78 -8.46 3.01
N LEU A 26 -5.17 -7.33 2.43
CA LEU A 26 -5.80 -6.20 3.11
C LEU A 26 -7.23 -6.02 2.66
N ARG A 27 -8.10 -5.58 3.57
CA ARG A 27 -9.45 -5.10 3.29
C ARG A 27 -9.59 -3.65 3.72
N LEU A 28 -10.17 -2.84 2.85
CA LEU A 28 -10.54 -1.45 3.13
C LEU A 28 -12.03 -1.39 3.38
N PHE A 29 -12.42 -0.81 4.50
CA PHE A 29 -13.80 -0.54 4.84
C PHE A 29 -14.04 0.96 4.73
N ASP A 30 -15.09 1.36 4.00
CA ASP A 30 -15.58 2.74 4.03
C ASP A 30 -16.05 3.12 5.45
N LYS A 31 -16.25 4.42 5.71
CA LYS A 31 -16.69 4.92 7.04
C LYS A 31 -18.02 4.33 7.51
N ASP A 32 -18.81 3.78 6.59
CA ASP A 32 -20.10 3.14 6.85
C ASP A 32 -20.01 1.60 6.91
N GLU A 33 -18.80 1.03 6.75
CA GLU A 33 -18.50 -0.41 6.67
C GLU A 33 -19.30 -1.20 5.59
N LYS A 34 -19.80 -0.53 4.56
CA LYS A 34 -20.71 -1.14 3.56
C LYS A 34 -20.00 -1.76 2.38
N HIS A 35 -18.81 -1.27 2.02
CA HIS A 35 -18.00 -1.81 0.92
C HIS A 35 -16.62 -2.21 1.41
N ALA A 36 -16.23 -3.43 1.05
CA ALA A 36 -14.89 -3.96 1.27
C ALA A 36 -14.13 -4.04 -0.07
N THR A 37 -13.09 -3.23 -0.23
CA THR A 37 -12.13 -3.39 -1.35
C THR A 37 -10.97 -4.25 -0.86
N GLU A 38 -10.56 -5.25 -1.64
CA GLU A 38 -9.49 -6.17 -1.27
C GLU A 38 -8.20 -5.89 -2.05
N TYR A 39 -7.08 -5.83 -1.33
CA TYR A 39 -5.74 -5.77 -1.92
C TYR A 39 -4.93 -7.00 -1.56
N ASN A 40 -4.43 -7.67 -2.59
CA ASN A 40 -3.70 -8.92 -2.45
C ASN A 40 -2.19 -8.70 -2.56
N LYS A 41 -1.42 -9.76 -2.29
CA LYS A 41 0.01 -9.82 -2.58
C LYS A 41 0.35 -9.23 -3.96
N GLY A 42 1.37 -8.39 -4.00
CA GLY A 42 1.85 -7.69 -5.20
C GLY A 42 1.16 -6.34 -5.46
N SER A 43 0.13 -5.99 -4.69
CA SER A 43 -0.53 -4.69 -4.83
C SER A 43 0.36 -3.56 -4.33
N LEU A 44 0.49 -2.50 -5.13
CA LEU A 44 1.04 -1.21 -4.73
C LEU A 44 -0.09 -0.19 -4.64
N ILE A 45 -0.18 0.53 -3.52
CA ILE A 45 -1.30 1.40 -3.19
C ILE A 45 -0.76 2.75 -2.74
N LYS A 46 -1.37 3.86 -3.18
CA LYS A 46 -1.04 5.19 -2.64
C LYS A 46 -1.78 5.42 -1.34
N ALA A 47 -1.11 5.98 -0.34
CA ALA A 47 -1.72 6.30 0.93
C ALA A 47 -2.88 7.29 0.75
N GLU A 48 -2.75 8.28 -0.13
CA GLU A 48 -3.77 9.29 -0.39
C GLU A 48 -5.10 8.69 -0.87
N ASP A 49 -5.04 7.67 -1.74
CA ASP A 49 -6.21 7.00 -2.31
C ASP A 49 -7.04 6.26 -1.25
N ILE A 50 -6.40 5.88 -0.14
CA ILE A 50 -7.00 5.00 0.88
C ILE A 50 -7.00 5.58 2.28
N SER A 51 -6.55 6.83 2.44
CA SER A 51 -6.37 7.52 3.73
C SER A 51 -7.66 7.71 4.53
N GLU A 52 -8.81 7.74 3.85
CA GLU A 52 -10.12 7.87 4.49
C GLU A 52 -10.77 6.54 4.90
N TYR A 53 -10.16 5.41 4.52
CA TYR A 53 -10.69 4.07 4.76
C TYR A 53 -10.09 3.45 6.03
N ASN A 54 -10.87 2.60 6.69
CA ASN A 54 -10.33 1.70 7.71
C ASN A 54 -9.67 0.51 7.02
N ILE A 55 -8.36 0.36 7.16
CA ILE A 55 -7.60 -0.71 6.51
C ILE A 55 -7.31 -1.79 7.55
N LEU A 56 -7.73 -3.03 7.28
CA LEU A 56 -7.47 -4.20 8.12
C LEU A 56 -6.71 -5.28 7.34
N ALA A 57 -5.79 -5.97 8.01
CA ALA A 57 -5.24 -7.21 7.47
C ALA A 57 -6.23 -8.37 7.64
N ASP A 58 -6.59 -9.10 6.59
CA ASP A 58 -7.52 -10.25 6.72
C ASP A 58 -6.80 -11.52 7.22
N ARG A 59 -5.49 -11.56 7.07
CA ARG A 59 -4.59 -12.62 7.53
C ARG A 59 -3.23 -12.04 7.85
N LYS A 60 -2.35 -12.85 8.44
CA LYS A 60 -0.95 -12.45 8.66
C LYS A 60 -0.35 -11.92 7.36
N SER A 61 0.09 -10.66 7.38
CA SER A 61 0.50 -9.93 6.18
C SER A 61 1.85 -9.23 6.40
N THR A 62 2.64 -9.18 5.33
CA THR A 62 3.91 -8.45 5.29
C THR A 62 3.73 -7.22 4.42
N LEU A 63 3.87 -6.05 5.03
CA LEU A 63 3.59 -4.74 4.43
C LEU A 63 4.88 -3.95 4.29
N ILE A 64 5.07 -3.31 3.14
CA ILE A 64 6.23 -2.46 2.86
C ILE A 64 5.72 -1.06 2.60
N PHE A 65 6.02 -0.15 3.52
CA PHE A 65 5.72 1.27 3.36
C PHE A 65 6.91 1.95 2.70
N LEU A 66 6.62 2.83 1.74
CA LEU A 66 7.62 3.52 0.93
C LEU A 66 7.28 5.01 0.91
N SER A 67 8.30 5.85 0.99
CA SER A 67 8.16 7.28 0.71
C SER A 67 8.12 7.54 -0.80
N LYS A 68 7.69 8.74 -1.20
CA LYS A 68 7.84 9.23 -2.57
C LYS A 68 9.29 9.16 -3.06
N ASP A 69 10.26 9.44 -2.20
CA ASP A 69 11.66 9.46 -2.59
C ASP A 69 12.23 8.04 -2.78
N ASP A 70 11.78 7.06 -1.99
CA ASP A 70 12.12 5.65 -2.21
C ASP A 70 11.58 5.15 -3.56
N MET A 71 10.33 5.51 -3.89
CA MET A 71 9.74 5.17 -5.18
C MET A 71 10.47 5.81 -6.36
N LYS A 72 10.89 7.08 -6.25
CA LYS A 72 11.69 7.75 -7.28
C LYS A 72 13.03 7.07 -7.50
N LYS A 73 13.73 6.68 -6.43
CA LYS A 73 15.00 5.94 -6.52
C LYS A 73 14.79 4.61 -7.23
N PHE A 74 13.77 3.85 -6.84
CA PHE A 74 13.44 2.57 -7.47
C PHE A 74 13.18 2.71 -8.98
N ILE A 75 12.42 3.73 -9.40
CA ILE A 75 12.14 4.01 -10.81
C ILE A 75 13.43 4.32 -11.57
N ASN A 76 14.28 5.19 -11.03
CA ASN A 76 15.52 5.59 -11.68
C ASN A 76 16.52 4.43 -11.83
N GLU A 77 16.50 3.47 -10.89
CA GLU A 77 17.36 2.28 -10.92
C GLU A 77 16.81 1.17 -11.81
N SER A 78 15.50 1.18 -12.11
CA SER A 78 14.82 0.15 -12.90
C SER A 78 14.26 0.73 -14.19
N HIS A 79 15.07 0.83 -15.25
CA HIS A 79 14.66 1.49 -16.51
C HIS A 79 13.32 1.01 -17.09
N THR A 80 12.99 -0.30 -17.03
CA THR A 80 11.77 -0.82 -17.68
C THR A 80 10.54 -0.84 -16.76
N ALA A 81 10.72 -1.23 -15.49
CA ALA A 81 9.62 -1.23 -14.52
C ALA A 81 9.34 0.18 -13.97
N GLY A 82 10.37 1.04 -13.98
CA GLY A 82 10.31 2.41 -13.52
C GLY A 82 9.39 3.27 -14.37
N ASP A 83 9.51 3.19 -15.71
CA ASP A 83 8.66 3.96 -16.63
C ASP A 83 7.16 3.64 -16.42
N LEU A 84 6.82 2.36 -16.29
CA LEU A 84 5.44 1.91 -16.03
C LEU A 84 4.90 2.42 -14.68
N LEU A 85 5.76 2.53 -13.66
CA LEU A 85 5.36 3.03 -12.34
C LEU A 85 5.29 4.55 -12.32
N ALA A 86 6.18 5.26 -13.01
CA ALA A 86 6.16 6.71 -13.11
C ALA A 86 4.82 7.18 -13.70
N ASP A 87 4.40 6.60 -14.83
CA ASP A 87 3.18 7.01 -15.53
C ASP A 87 1.89 6.82 -14.70
N ASN A 88 1.86 5.83 -13.82
CA ASN A 88 0.67 5.47 -13.04
C ASN A 88 0.69 6.01 -11.59
N PHE A 89 1.88 6.18 -11.00
CA PHE A 89 2.01 6.41 -9.55
C PHE A 89 2.70 7.73 -9.17
N ILE A 90 3.52 8.33 -10.03
CA ILE A 90 4.26 9.57 -9.73
C ILE A 90 3.96 10.62 -10.80
N LYS A 91 2.99 11.51 -10.52
CA LYS A 91 2.81 12.75 -11.28
C LYS A 91 3.46 13.93 -10.56
#